data_AF-I0K3Z6-F1
#
_entry.id   AF-I0K3Z6-F1
#
_cell.length_a   1.000
_cell.length_b   1.000
_cell.length_c   1.000
_cell.angle_alpha   90.00
_cell.angle_beta   90.00
_cell.angle_gamma   90.00
#
_symmetry.space_group_name_H-M   'P 1'
#
loop_
_entity.id
_entity.type
_entity.pdbx_description
1 polymer ?
#
loop_
_entity_poly.entity_id
_entity_poly.type
_entity_poly.pdbx_seq_one_letter_code
_entity_poly.pdbx_strand_id
1 'polypeptide(L)'
;MPNTFPKTERLTSKKLINRLFDRSAQTGADAVQSVYAHPFRVMFVLPGLAPATNVPDAVDVRAVDSAEANEVTTNVPEVVPKPSPQALPQVLFSVPKRAFKKAVDRNLVRRRCREAYRLNKCILQKAAVSPVAITFLYTAKVKISFDEIDKGMKLALKRMNNVR
;
A
#
# COMPACT_ATOMS: atom_id res chain seq x y z
N MET A 1 -13.81 15.90 -9.67
CA MET A 1 -12.39 16.31 -9.78
C MET A 1 -11.52 15.09 -10.08
N PRO A 2 -10.88 15.01 -11.26
CA PRO A 2 -10.27 13.78 -11.80
C PRO A 2 -8.96 13.34 -11.11
N ASN A 3 -8.30 14.21 -10.34
CA ASN A 3 -6.95 13.94 -9.78
C ASN A 3 -6.98 13.63 -8.27
N THR A 4 -7.91 12.79 -7.83
CA THR A 4 -8.05 12.44 -6.41
C THR A 4 -7.40 11.09 -6.12
N PHE A 5 -6.58 11.02 -5.07
CA PHE A 5 -6.05 9.75 -4.56
C PHE A 5 -7.21 8.87 -4.07
N PRO A 6 -7.55 7.76 -4.75
CA PRO A 6 -8.77 7.01 -4.48
C PRO A 6 -8.72 6.34 -3.11
N LYS A 7 -9.89 6.02 -2.54
CA LYS A 7 -9.95 5.38 -1.21
C LYS A 7 -9.36 3.96 -1.23
N THR A 8 -9.42 3.28 -2.36
CA THR A 8 -8.87 1.93 -2.58
C THR A 8 -7.35 1.88 -2.44
N GLU A 9 -6.65 2.93 -2.89
CA GLU A 9 -5.19 3.04 -2.77
C GLU A 9 -4.74 3.52 -1.38
N ARG A 10 -5.66 3.88 -0.47
CA ARG A 10 -5.31 4.35 0.89
C ARG A 10 -5.19 3.17 1.84
N LEU A 11 -4.03 3.03 2.47
CA LEU A 11 -3.89 2.10 3.59
C LEU A 11 -4.60 2.66 4.83
N THR A 12 -5.72 2.04 5.19
CA THR A 12 -6.55 2.43 6.35
C THR A 12 -6.70 1.34 7.41
N SER A 13 -6.39 0.09 7.06
CA SER A 13 -6.51 -1.05 8.00
C SER A 13 -5.53 -0.89 9.17
N LYS A 14 -6.09 -0.72 10.38
CA LYS A 14 -5.29 -0.56 11.61
C LYS A 14 -4.41 -1.79 11.87
N LYS A 15 -4.93 -3.00 11.61
CA LYS A 15 -4.18 -4.25 11.76
C LYS A 15 -2.94 -4.28 10.86
N LEU A 16 -3.10 -3.91 9.58
CA LEU A 16 -1.96 -3.83 8.64
C LEU A 16 -0.97 -2.73 9.00
N ILE A 17 -1.45 -1.57 9.44
CA ILE A 17 -0.57 -0.47 9.87
C ILE A 17 0.26 -0.88 11.08
N ASN A 18 -0.37 -1.45 12.12
CA ASN A 18 0.36 -1.90 13.31
C ASN A 18 1.42 -2.94 12.91
N ARG A 19 1.01 -3.95 12.13
CA ARG A 19 1.92 -4.97 11.59
C ARG A 19 3.12 -4.39 10.84
N LEU A 20 2.92 -3.32 10.05
CA LEU A 20 4.01 -2.66 9.32
C LEU A 20 4.99 -1.93 10.25
N PHE A 21 4.55 -1.42 11.40
CA PHE A 21 5.40 -0.68 12.34
C PHE A 21 5.97 -1.55 13.46
N ASP A 22 5.42 -2.76 13.65
CA ASP A 22 5.89 -3.71 14.66
C ASP A 22 7.31 -4.17 14.34
N ARG A 23 8.22 -3.94 15.29
CA ARG A 23 9.66 -4.23 15.11
C ARG A 23 9.94 -5.74 15.03
N SER A 24 9.10 -6.56 15.64
CA SER A 24 9.18 -8.03 15.62
C SER A 24 8.83 -8.64 14.26
N ALA A 25 8.08 -7.92 13.42
CA ALA A 25 7.66 -8.39 12.09
C ALA A 25 8.79 -8.33 11.03
N GLN A 26 10.02 -7.95 11.42
CA GLN A 26 11.17 -7.86 10.52
C GLN A 26 11.83 -9.22 10.23
N THR A 27 11.54 -10.28 10.99
CA THR A 27 12.27 -11.57 10.94
C THR A 27 11.34 -12.79 10.77
N GLY A 28 10.36 -12.75 9.85
CA GLY A 28 9.43 -13.86 9.61
C GLY A 28 9.10 -14.11 8.12
N ALA A 29 8.27 -15.12 7.83
CA ALA A 29 7.86 -15.49 6.46
C ALA A 29 7.11 -14.37 5.71
N ASP A 30 6.41 -13.51 6.45
CA ASP A 30 5.81 -12.27 5.96
C ASP A 30 6.63 -11.05 6.43
N ALA A 31 7.94 -11.08 6.18
CA ALA A 31 8.86 -10.05 6.65
C ALA A 31 8.48 -8.66 6.11
N VAL A 32 8.38 -7.69 7.03
CA VAL A 32 8.31 -6.28 6.66
C VAL A 32 9.69 -5.85 6.18
N GLN A 33 9.81 -5.57 4.89
CA GLN A 33 11.03 -5.04 4.31
C GLN A 33 11.07 -3.52 4.45
N SER A 34 12.26 -2.97 4.70
CA SER A 34 12.44 -1.53 4.75
C SER A 34 13.62 -1.07 3.90
N VAL A 35 13.39 0.00 3.15
CA VAL A 35 14.38 0.59 2.24
C VAL A 35 14.48 2.07 2.54
N TYR A 36 15.70 2.56 2.66
CA TYR A 36 15.95 4.00 2.75
C TYR A 36 16.25 4.58 1.38
N ALA A 37 15.56 5.67 1.02
CA ALA A 37 15.80 6.45 -0.18
C ALA A 37 15.41 7.89 0.10
N HIS A 38 16.39 8.77 0.30
CA HIS A 38 16.14 10.17 0.68
C HIS A 38 15.08 10.84 -0.22
N PRO A 39 14.04 11.50 0.34
CA PRO A 39 13.81 11.82 1.76
C PRO A 39 12.97 10.79 2.53
N PHE A 40 12.70 9.62 1.95
CA PHE A 40 11.81 8.60 2.49
C PHE A 40 12.55 7.45 3.16
N ARG A 41 11.94 6.94 4.23
CA ARG A 41 12.09 5.56 4.67
C ARG A 41 10.84 4.82 4.25
N VAL A 42 10.97 3.83 3.38
CA VAL A 42 9.86 3.04 2.85
C VAL A 42 9.82 1.72 3.58
N MET A 43 8.62 1.34 4.03
CA MET A 43 8.36 0.05 4.64
C MET A 43 7.27 -0.64 3.82
N PHE A 44 7.45 -1.90 3.47
CA PHE A 44 6.49 -2.61 2.65
C PHE A 44 6.43 -4.08 3.03
N VAL A 45 5.28 -4.69 2.74
CA VAL A 45 5.06 -6.13 2.87
C VAL A 45 4.80 -6.67 1.48
N LEU A 46 5.66 -7.58 1.05
CA LEU A 46 5.40 -8.39 -0.13
C LEU A 46 4.36 -9.44 0.25
N PRO A 47 3.38 -9.74 -0.63
CA PRO A 47 2.57 -10.92 -0.43
C PRO A 47 3.53 -12.10 -0.37
N GLY A 48 3.49 -12.88 0.72
CA GLY A 48 4.22 -14.13 0.80
C GLY A 48 3.94 -14.91 -0.48
N LEU A 49 5.00 -15.50 -1.06
CA LEU A 49 4.86 -16.47 -2.14
C LEU A 49 4.21 -17.74 -1.54
N ALA A 50 2.94 -17.64 -1.15
CA ALA A 50 2.13 -18.81 -0.90
C ALA A 50 1.82 -19.42 -2.27
N PRO A 51 1.98 -20.75 -2.41
CA PRO A 51 2.05 -21.42 -3.71
C PRO A 51 0.81 -21.13 -4.54
N ALA A 52 0.98 -21.08 -5.85
CA ALA A 52 -0.11 -21.25 -6.80
C ALA A 52 -0.84 -22.56 -6.46
N THR A 53 -1.89 -22.50 -5.64
CA THR A 53 -2.79 -23.63 -5.42
C THR A 53 -4.12 -23.31 -6.05
N ASN A 54 -4.29 -23.96 -7.20
CA ASN A 54 -5.51 -24.44 -7.81
C ASN A 54 -6.31 -23.40 -8.63
N VAL A 55 -5.84 -23.26 -9.87
CA VAL A 55 -6.70 -23.44 -11.04
C VAL A 55 -7.40 -24.81 -10.91
N PRO A 56 -8.73 -24.85 -11.01
CA PRO A 56 -9.36 -25.69 -12.01
C PRO A 56 -10.12 -24.75 -12.96
N ASP A 57 -9.65 -24.56 -14.20
CA ASP A 57 -10.03 -25.37 -15.36
C ASP A 57 -11.53 -25.72 -15.39
N ALA A 58 -12.24 -24.85 -16.11
CA ALA A 58 -13.34 -25.13 -17.04
C ALA A 58 -14.70 -25.67 -16.53
N VAL A 59 -15.73 -25.28 -17.31
CA VAL A 59 -17.09 -25.85 -17.45
C VAL A 59 -18.11 -25.40 -16.38
N ASP A 60 -19.37 -25.00 -16.62
CA ASP A 60 -20.19 -24.54 -17.75
C ASP A 60 -21.61 -24.24 -17.14
N VAL A 61 -22.33 -23.25 -17.67
CA VAL A 61 -23.80 -23.24 -17.91
C VAL A 61 -24.84 -23.49 -16.78
N ARG A 62 -25.61 -22.42 -16.50
CA ARG A 62 -27.08 -22.29 -16.31
C ARG A 62 -27.85 -22.88 -15.10
N ALA A 63 -28.92 -22.14 -14.78
CA ALA A 63 -30.24 -22.49 -14.20
C ALA A 63 -30.41 -22.38 -12.66
N VAL A 64 -31.15 -21.38 -12.17
CA VAL A 64 -32.61 -21.23 -11.88
C VAL A 64 -33.06 -21.92 -10.56
N ASP A 65 -33.80 -21.14 -9.77
CA ASP A 65 -34.87 -21.49 -8.81
C ASP A 65 -34.62 -21.41 -7.28
N SER A 66 -35.30 -20.40 -6.70
CA SER A 66 -36.26 -20.46 -5.58
C SER A 66 -35.80 -20.73 -4.13
N ALA A 67 -35.94 -19.66 -3.34
CA ALA A 67 -36.50 -19.54 -1.97
C ALA A 67 -36.22 -20.61 -0.90
N GLU A 68 -35.61 -20.19 0.23
CA GLU A 68 -36.22 -20.28 1.58
C GLU A 68 -35.39 -19.53 2.65
N ALA A 69 -36.09 -19.05 3.67
CA ALA A 69 -35.62 -18.19 4.75
C ALA A 69 -34.85 -18.95 5.84
N ASN A 70 -33.87 -18.30 6.51
CA ASN A 70 -33.81 -18.22 7.97
C ASN A 70 -32.63 -17.38 8.51
N GLU A 71 -32.91 -16.73 9.63
CA GLU A 71 -32.10 -15.78 10.40
C GLU A 71 -30.73 -16.31 10.83
N VAL A 72 -29.65 -15.57 10.56
CA VAL A 72 -28.37 -15.71 11.30
C VAL A 72 -27.64 -14.36 11.35
N THR A 73 -27.45 -13.87 12.57
CA THR A 73 -26.42 -12.94 13.09
C THR A 73 -25.79 -11.96 12.08
N THR A 74 -26.05 -10.67 12.29
CA THR A 74 -25.28 -9.57 11.69
C THR A 74 -23.83 -9.55 12.21
N ASN A 75 -23.02 -10.49 11.75
CA ASN A 75 -21.57 -10.37 11.75
C ASN A 75 -21.22 -9.45 10.59
N VAL A 76 -20.90 -8.19 10.90
CA VAL A 76 -20.24 -7.29 9.95
C VAL A 76 -18.95 -7.99 9.51
N PRO A 77 -18.83 -8.45 8.25
CA PRO A 77 -17.56 -8.97 7.81
C PRO A 77 -16.60 -7.78 7.75
N GLU A 78 -15.58 -7.82 8.61
CA GLU A 78 -14.35 -7.08 8.42
C GLU A 78 -13.82 -7.48 7.03
N VAL A 79 -14.16 -6.69 6.01
CA VAL A 79 -13.67 -6.89 4.64
C VAL A 79 -12.16 -6.62 4.67
N VAL A 80 -11.41 -7.65 5.05
CA VAL A 80 -10.01 -7.79 4.68
C VAL A 80 -10.04 -7.83 3.15
N PRO A 81 -9.51 -6.81 2.45
CA PRO A 81 -9.53 -6.83 1.00
C PRO A 81 -8.69 -8.02 0.54
N LYS A 82 -9.37 -9.05 0.02
CA LYS A 82 -8.75 -10.18 -0.67
C LYS A 82 -7.90 -9.60 -1.80
N PRO A 83 -6.59 -9.90 -1.89
CA PRO A 83 -5.74 -9.31 -2.91
C PRO A 83 -6.19 -9.86 -4.27
N SER A 84 -6.93 -9.06 -5.03
CA SER A 84 -7.12 -9.33 -6.45
C SER A 84 -5.76 -9.09 -7.15
N PRO A 85 -5.32 -10.00 -8.04
CA PRO A 85 -3.95 -10.01 -8.58
C PRO A 85 -3.57 -8.81 -9.47
N GLN A 86 -4.46 -7.83 -9.64
CA GLN A 86 -4.23 -6.62 -10.44
C GLN A 86 -4.46 -5.31 -9.66
N ALA A 87 -4.66 -5.38 -8.34
CA ALA A 87 -4.91 -4.20 -7.53
C ALA A 87 -3.61 -3.44 -7.21
N LEU A 88 -3.66 -2.10 -7.32
CA LEU A 88 -2.59 -1.23 -6.84
C LEU A 88 -2.38 -1.41 -5.33
N PRO A 89 -1.12 -1.29 -4.84
CA PRO A 89 -0.83 -1.40 -3.43
C PRO A 89 -1.54 -0.32 -2.61
N GLN A 90 -1.90 -0.67 -1.38
CA GLN A 90 -2.39 0.31 -0.42
C GLN A 90 -1.23 1.12 0.15
N VAL A 91 -1.34 2.45 0.13
CA VAL A 91 -0.26 3.35 0.50
C VAL A 91 -0.62 4.25 1.67
N LEU A 92 0.33 4.42 2.59
CA LEU A 92 0.31 5.37 3.69
C LEU A 92 1.46 6.37 3.58
N PHE A 93 1.16 7.67 3.76
CA PHE A 93 2.16 8.73 3.87
C PHE A 93 2.21 9.26 5.30
N SER A 94 3.32 9.00 5.99
CA SER A 94 3.58 9.51 7.34
C SER A 94 4.54 10.69 7.30
N VAL A 95 4.13 11.81 7.89
CA VAL A 95 4.95 13.03 8.03
C VAL A 95 5.04 13.38 9.51
N PRO A 96 6.25 13.47 10.10
CA PRO A 96 6.42 13.64 11.53
C PRO A 96 5.96 15.01 12.03
N LYS A 97 5.11 15.01 13.07
CA LYS A 97 4.66 16.23 13.78
C LYS A 97 5.81 16.96 14.48
N ARG A 98 6.83 16.22 14.94
CA ARG A 98 7.99 16.78 15.65
C ARG A 98 8.82 17.71 14.77
N ALA A 99 9.01 17.37 13.48
CA ALA A 99 9.76 18.19 12.54
C ALA A 99 8.93 19.35 11.97
N PHE A 100 7.67 19.07 11.61
CA PHE A 100 6.78 20.06 11.00
C PHE A 100 5.65 20.44 11.96
N LYS A 101 5.87 21.50 12.75
CA LYS A 101 4.90 21.97 13.75
C LYS A 101 3.62 22.51 13.09
N LYS A 102 3.74 23.25 11.99
CA LYS A 102 2.59 23.84 11.28
C LYS A 102 1.82 22.77 10.49
N ALA A 103 0.49 22.81 10.58
CA ALA A 103 -0.37 21.89 9.84
C ALA A 103 -0.27 22.10 8.32
N VAL A 104 -0.14 23.36 7.89
CA VAL A 104 0.00 23.74 6.48
C VAL A 104 1.23 23.08 5.86
N ASP A 105 2.38 23.13 6.53
CA ASP A 105 3.63 22.53 6.05
C ASP A 105 3.53 21.00 5.92
N ARG A 106 2.96 20.33 6.92
CA ARG A 106 2.71 18.87 6.86
C ARG A 106 1.80 18.51 5.69
N ASN A 107 0.75 19.29 5.47
CA ASN A 107 -0.19 19.06 4.39
C ASN A 107 0.45 19.30 3.03
N LEU A 108 1.29 20.33 2.90
CA LEU A 108 2.07 20.58 1.69
C LEU A 108 2.97 19.39 1.35
N VAL A 109 3.73 18.88 2.32
CA VAL A 109 4.59 17.69 2.12
C VAL A 109 3.75 16.47 1.72
N ARG A 110 2.65 16.16 2.45
CA ARG A 110 1.76 15.04 2.08
C ARG A 110 1.16 15.20 0.68
N ARG A 111 0.81 16.42 0.27
CA ARG A 111 0.33 16.70 -1.09
C ARG A 111 1.41 16.41 -2.13
N ARG A 112 2.64 16.91 -1.93
CA ARG A 112 3.78 16.64 -2.82
C ARG A 112 4.09 15.15 -2.93
N CYS A 113 4.11 14.42 -1.81
CA CYS A 113 4.35 12.97 -1.82
C CYS A 113 3.26 12.20 -2.59
N ARG A 114 1.99 12.58 -2.41
CA ARG A 114 0.87 11.96 -3.15
C ARG A 114 0.96 12.22 -4.64
N GLU A 115 1.31 13.43 -5.06
CA GLU A 115 1.52 13.73 -6.49
C GLU A 115 2.70 12.97 -7.07
N ALA A 116 3.84 12.91 -6.37
CA ALA A 116 4.98 12.13 -6.81
C ALA A 116 4.64 10.64 -6.95
N TYR A 117 3.86 10.08 -6.02
CA TYR A 117 3.37 8.71 -6.14
C TYR A 117 2.42 8.54 -7.34
N ARG A 118 1.46 9.46 -7.52
CA ARG A 118 0.48 9.42 -8.62
C ARG A 118 1.16 9.37 -10.00
N LEU A 119 2.24 10.13 -10.19
CA LEU A 119 3.01 10.16 -11.44
C LEU A 119 3.82 8.87 -11.67
N ASN A 120 4.31 8.23 -10.61
CA ASN A 120 5.25 7.11 -10.70
C ASN A 120 4.62 5.74 -10.41
N LYS A 121 3.32 5.64 -10.10
CA LYS A 121 2.65 4.37 -9.75
C LYS A 121 2.72 3.30 -10.85
N CYS A 122 2.91 3.71 -12.10
CA CYS A 122 3.10 2.77 -13.22
C CYS A 122 4.31 1.85 -13.03
N ILE A 123 5.32 2.28 -12.25
CA ILE A 123 6.50 1.46 -11.92
C ILE A 123 6.09 0.24 -11.08
N LEU A 124 5.06 0.37 -10.24
CA LEU A 124 4.54 -0.71 -9.40
C LEU A 124 3.69 -1.69 -10.19
N GLN A 125 2.89 -1.18 -11.13
CA GLN A 125 2.07 -2.03 -12.01
C GLN A 125 2.92 -2.94 -12.91
N LYS A 126 4.12 -2.47 -13.29
CA LYS A 126 5.06 -3.25 -14.10
C LYS A 126 5.86 -4.27 -13.27
N ALA A 127 5.76 -4.24 -11.94
CA ALA A 127 6.49 -5.17 -11.09
C ALA A 127 5.82 -6.54 -11.10
N ALA A 128 6.60 -7.60 -11.36
CA ALA A 128 6.11 -8.98 -11.32
C ALA A 128 5.43 -9.38 -9.99
N VAL A 129 5.93 -8.85 -8.87
CA VAL A 129 5.32 -9.00 -7.54
C VAL A 129 4.96 -7.62 -7.03
N SER A 130 3.67 -7.38 -6.82
CA SER A 130 3.17 -6.14 -6.24
C SER A 130 3.11 -6.27 -4.71
N PRO A 131 3.66 -5.31 -3.94
CA PRO A 131 3.50 -5.32 -2.49
C PRO A 131 2.02 -5.18 -2.12
N VAL A 132 1.62 -5.72 -0.97
CA VAL A 132 0.24 -5.58 -0.47
C VAL A 132 0.03 -4.17 0.07
N ALA A 133 0.99 -3.69 0.86
CA ALA A 133 0.92 -2.40 1.52
C ALA A 133 2.29 -1.73 1.57
N ILE A 134 2.31 -0.42 1.36
CA ILE A 134 3.51 0.42 1.39
C ILE A 134 3.29 1.59 2.34
N THR A 135 4.25 1.85 3.20
CA THR A 135 4.29 3.04 4.04
C THR A 135 5.51 3.88 3.71
N PHE A 136 5.27 5.13 3.30
CA PHE A 136 6.30 6.15 3.10
C PHE A 136 6.40 7.01 4.36
N LEU A 137 7.52 6.90 5.07
CA LEU A 137 7.87 7.76 6.19
C LEU A 137 8.80 8.88 5.70
N TYR A 138 8.35 10.13 5.82
CA TYR A 138 9.18 11.28 5.50
C TYR A 138 10.19 11.56 6.61
N THR A 139 11.47 11.44 6.30
CA THR A 139 12.57 11.53 7.29
C THR A 139 13.26 12.89 7.30
N ALA A 140 13.16 13.66 6.22
CA ALA A 140 13.78 14.97 6.16
C ALA A 140 13.14 15.96 7.16
N LYS A 141 13.97 16.82 7.75
CA LYS A 141 13.54 17.83 8.72
C LYS A 141 13.15 19.17 8.08
N VAL A 142 13.30 19.28 6.76
CA VAL A 142 13.11 20.50 5.99
C VAL A 142 12.04 20.28 4.92
N LYS A 143 11.34 21.35 4.53
CA LYS A 143 10.41 21.36 3.40
C LYS A 143 11.21 21.27 2.10
N ILE A 144 11.22 20.09 1.50
CA ILE A 144 11.96 19.84 0.25
C ILE A 144 11.08 20.20 -0.96
N SER A 145 11.70 20.60 -2.06
CA SER A 145 11.04 20.89 -3.34
C SER A 145 10.30 19.66 -3.89
N PHE A 146 9.37 19.88 -4.83
CA PHE A 146 8.67 18.75 -5.46
C PHE A 146 9.65 17.87 -6.26
N ASP A 147 10.58 18.47 -6.98
CA ASP A 147 11.50 17.76 -7.87
C ASP A 147 12.41 16.81 -7.10
N GLU A 148 12.92 17.23 -5.95
CA GLU A 148 13.71 16.37 -5.07
C GLU A 148 12.86 15.24 -4.46
N ILE A 149 11.60 15.51 -4.10
CA ILE A 149 10.66 14.47 -3.64
C ILE A 149 10.37 13.45 -4.75
N ASP A 150 10.18 13.91 -5.98
CA ASP A 150 9.93 13.04 -7.13
C ASP A 150 11.14 12.15 -7.45
N LYS A 151 12.35 12.72 -7.43
CA LYS A 151 13.61 11.95 -7.56
C LYS A 151 13.73 10.90 -6.46
N GLY A 152 13.46 11.27 -5.21
CA GLY A 152 13.47 10.34 -4.08
C GLY A 152 12.43 9.24 -4.19
N MET A 153 11.22 9.56 -4.67
CA MET A 153 10.15 8.61 -4.92
C MET A 153 10.54 7.58 -5.99
N LYS A 154 11.04 8.04 -7.14
CA LYS A 154 11.53 7.17 -8.22
C LYS A 154 12.62 6.22 -7.72
N LEU A 155 13.57 6.73 -6.95
CA LEU A 155 14.64 5.94 -6.36
C LEU A 155 14.10 4.90 -5.37
N ALA A 156 13.15 5.29 -4.52
CA ALA A 156 12.55 4.41 -3.53
C ALA A 156 11.81 3.23 -4.19
N LEU A 157 11.00 3.51 -5.23
CA LEU A 157 10.27 2.50 -5.98
C LEU A 157 11.21 1.55 -6.74
N LYS A 158 12.26 2.09 -7.36
CA LYS A 158 13.29 1.27 -8.03
C LYS A 158 14.03 0.37 -7.03
N ARG A 159 14.46 0.91 -5.89
CA ARG A 159 15.14 0.11 -4.86
C ARG A 159 14.25 -0.98 -4.30
N MET A 160 13.00 -0.66 -4.00
CA MET A 160 12.02 -1.65 -3.55
C MET A 160 11.85 -2.80 -4.55
N ASN A 161 11.81 -2.51 -5.86
CA ASN A 161 11.74 -3.57 -6.88
C ASN A 161 13.00 -4.44 -6.96
N ASN A 162 14.16 -3.91 -6.55
CA ASN A 162 15.43 -4.65 -6.54
C ASN A 162 15.64 -5.47 -5.27
N VAL A 163 14.99 -5.10 -4.15
CA VAL A 163 14.98 -5.92 -2.93
C VAL A 163 13.99 -7.05 -3.15
N ARG A 164 14.46 -8.12 -3.77
CA ARG A 164 13.74 -9.38 -3.98
C ARG A 164 14.60 -10.53 -3.48
#